data_AF-A0A497IHY7-F1
#
_entry.id   AF-A0A497IHY7-F1
#
_cell.length_a   1.000
_cell.length_b   1.000
_cell.length_c   1.000
_cell.angle_alpha   90.00
_cell.angle_beta   90.00
_cell.angle_gamma   90.00
#
_symmetry.space_group_name_H-M   'P 1'
#
loop_
_entity.id
_entity.type
_entity.pdbx_description
1 polymer ?
#
loop_
_entity_poly.entity_id
_entity_poly.type
_entity_poly.pdbx_seq_one_letter_code
_entity_poly.pdbx_strand_id
1 'polypeptide(L)'
;MLMGITMTGAVDEIAHNFIVPDGTRMEEHTIVACGDVIIGNGVNLGYGVIGENITVGERTSIEGDVKAHSDIRVDLWSKIHGSVSVEADAYFGEFVSIDGRLSVGGNLDVGSNVKIAEGYTAKGWIVVRNPLPVITFIFLYLLTLLQLGRAEEVERALDELFP
;
A
#
# COMPACT_ATOMS: atom_id res chain seq x y z
N MET A 1 26.94 7.88 8.99
CA MET A 1 27.84 6.74 9.28
C MET A 1 26.92 5.56 9.48
N LEU A 2 26.61 4.81 8.42
CA LEU A 2 25.58 3.75 8.44
C LEU A 2 25.87 2.72 9.54
N MET A 3 25.04 2.68 10.57
CA MET A 3 25.15 1.68 11.64
C MET A 3 24.26 0.48 11.28
N GLY A 4 24.84 -0.52 10.63
CA GLY A 4 24.17 -1.78 10.31
C GLY A 4 24.21 -2.75 11.50
N ILE A 5 23.05 -3.19 11.98
CA ILE A 5 22.98 -4.31 12.94
C ILE A 5 22.94 -5.60 12.11
N THR A 6 24.08 -6.27 12.00
CA THR A 6 24.17 -7.58 11.33
C THR A 6 23.80 -8.66 12.34
N MET A 7 22.65 -9.32 12.17
CA MET A 7 22.35 -10.55 12.89
C MET A 7 23.26 -11.65 12.36
N THR A 8 24.31 -11.99 13.10
CA THR A 8 25.19 -13.12 12.78
C THR A 8 24.46 -14.44 12.97
N GLY A 9 23.94 -14.98 11.88
CA GLY A 9 23.50 -16.35 11.74
C GLY A 9 23.75 -16.78 10.31
N ALA A 10 24.72 -17.66 10.10
CA ALA A 10 25.10 -18.14 8.79
C ALA A 10 23.99 -19.02 8.19
N VAL A 11 23.30 -18.52 7.18
CA VAL A 11 22.66 -19.31 6.12
C VAL A 11 22.53 -18.40 4.88
N ASP A 12 22.75 -18.97 3.71
CA ASP A 12 22.51 -18.36 2.41
C ASP A 12 21.08 -17.74 2.32
N GLU A 13 20.81 -16.93 1.28
CA GLU A 13 19.45 -16.54 0.79
C GLU A 13 18.87 -15.19 1.27
N ILE A 14 18.48 -14.36 0.28
CA ILE A 14 17.56 -13.20 0.27
C ILE A 14 17.82 -12.09 1.32
N ALA A 15 18.07 -10.86 0.86
CA ALA A 15 18.41 -9.71 1.69
C ALA A 15 17.35 -9.35 2.76
N HIS A 16 17.46 -9.93 3.96
CA HIS A 16 16.75 -9.52 5.17
C HIS A 16 17.46 -8.32 5.83
N ASN A 17 17.40 -7.16 5.17
CA ASN A 17 18.06 -5.95 5.67
C ASN A 17 17.08 -5.04 6.42
N PHE A 18 17.23 -4.94 7.74
CA PHE A 18 16.60 -3.88 8.53
C PHE A 18 17.57 -2.71 8.66
N ILE A 19 17.30 -1.63 7.92
CA ILE A 19 18.17 -0.45 7.87
C ILE A 19 17.52 0.65 8.70
N VAL A 20 18.21 1.11 9.75
CA VAL A 20 17.81 2.25 10.56
C VAL A 20 18.68 3.45 10.17
N PRO A 21 18.12 4.50 9.54
CA PRO A 21 18.86 5.71 9.21
C PRO A 21 19.36 6.44 10.46
N ASP A 22 20.48 7.14 10.30
CA ASP A 22 21.02 8.02 11.34
C ASP A 22 19.98 9.09 11.71
N GLY A 23 19.76 9.28 13.01
CA GLY A 23 18.75 10.23 13.51
C GLY A 23 17.38 9.63 13.78
N THR A 24 17.14 8.35 13.47
CA THR A 24 15.92 7.65 13.89
C THR A 24 15.86 7.59 15.42
N ARG A 25 14.75 8.06 15.99
CA ARG A 25 14.44 7.98 17.43
C ARG A 25 13.31 6.99 17.65
N MET A 26 13.56 6.00 18.51
CA MET A 26 12.52 5.10 19.00
C MET A 26 11.99 5.68 20.32
N GLU A 27 10.76 6.20 20.28
CA GLU A 27 10.02 6.61 21.47
C GLU A 27 9.19 5.43 22.01
N GLU A 28 8.52 5.61 23.14
CA GLU A 28 7.84 4.52 23.84
C GLU A 28 6.79 3.80 22.98
N HIS A 29 6.10 4.55 22.09
CA HIS A 29 5.09 3.99 21.19
C HIS A 29 5.23 4.43 19.72
N THR A 30 6.32 5.12 19.36
CA THR A 30 6.45 5.76 18.04
C THR A 30 7.87 5.74 17.54
N ILE A 31 8.05 5.45 16.26
CA ILE A 31 9.33 5.56 15.55
C ILE A 31 9.34 6.88 14.80
N VAL A 32 10.29 7.75 15.12
CA VAL A 32 10.48 9.05 14.47
C VAL A 32 11.72 8.99 13.60
N ALA A 33 11.54 9.05 12.29
CA ALA A 33 12.63 9.16 11.32
C ALA A 33 12.71 10.59 10.79
N CYS A 34 13.93 11.13 10.67
CA CYS A 34 14.17 12.45 10.09
C CYS A 34 14.15 12.48 8.55
N GLY A 35 13.83 11.36 7.89
CA GLY A 35 13.86 11.22 6.43
C GLY A 35 12.81 10.24 5.93
N ASP A 36 13.04 9.71 4.72
CA ASP A 36 12.09 8.81 4.06
C ASP A 36 12.05 7.43 4.73
N VAL A 37 10.83 6.90 4.85
CA VAL A 37 10.54 5.62 5.49
C VAL A 37 9.91 4.69 4.46
N ILE A 38 10.52 3.53 4.26
CA ILE A 38 10.01 2.49 3.36
C ILE A 38 9.79 1.22 4.17
N ILE A 39 8.58 0.69 4.14
CA ILE A 39 8.14 -0.47 4.92
C ILE A 39 7.55 -1.50 3.94
N GLY A 40 8.09 -2.73 3.88
CA GLY A 40 7.45 -3.73 3.02
C GLY A 40 7.97 -5.18 2.99
N ASN A 41 7.03 -6.00 2.54
CA ASN A 41 6.84 -7.45 2.51
C ASN A 41 6.78 -8.22 3.85
N GLY A 42 5.57 -8.33 4.41
CA GLY A 42 5.17 -9.25 5.50
C GLY A 42 4.95 -8.62 6.89
N VAL A 43 4.51 -7.35 6.96
CA VAL A 43 4.70 -6.48 8.14
C VAL A 43 3.58 -6.54 9.18
N ASN A 44 3.93 -6.44 10.48
CA ASN A 44 3.01 -6.11 11.57
C ASN A 44 3.71 -5.21 12.61
N LEU A 45 3.50 -3.90 12.58
CA LEU A 45 4.25 -2.89 13.33
C LEU A 45 3.43 -2.37 14.53
N GLY A 46 3.82 -2.74 15.75
CA GLY A 46 3.15 -2.40 17.02
C GLY A 46 3.28 -0.95 17.50
N TYR A 47 3.84 -0.08 16.65
CA TYR A 47 4.19 1.30 16.98
C TYR A 47 3.72 2.26 15.89
N GLY A 48 3.56 3.52 16.26
CA GLY A 48 3.34 4.60 15.30
C GLY A 48 4.60 4.92 14.51
N VAL A 49 4.43 5.57 13.37
CA VAL A 49 5.55 5.95 12.47
C VAL A 49 5.42 7.41 12.09
N ILE A 50 6.50 8.16 12.27
CA ILE A 50 6.63 9.54 11.82
C ILE A 50 7.82 9.63 10.88
N GLY A 51 7.62 10.20 9.70
CA GLY A 51 8.67 10.37 8.69
C GLY A 51 8.38 11.52 7.73
N GLU A 52 9.34 11.76 6.84
CA GLU A 52 9.19 12.77 5.79
C GLU A 52 8.27 12.25 4.68
N ASN A 53 8.74 11.31 3.86
CA ASN A 53 7.90 10.53 2.95
C ASN A 53 7.76 9.10 3.47
N ILE A 54 6.54 8.55 3.42
CA ILE A 54 6.27 7.19 3.91
C ILE A 54 5.72 6.33 2.79
N THR A 55 6.40 5.23 2.47
CA THR A 55 5.91 4.21 1.54
C THR A 55 5.75 2.88 2.25
N VAL A 56 4.56 2.28 2.15
CA VAL A 56 4.19 1.03 2.84
C VAL A 56 3.58 0.03 1.85
N GLY A 57 4.01 -1.24 1.87
CA GLY A 57 3.40 -2.27 1.01
C GLY A 57 3.78 -3.74 1.26
N GLU A 58 2.78 -4.62 1.10
CA GLU A 58 2.73 -6.08 1.27
C GLU A 58 3.12 -6.59 2.68
N ARG A 59 2.51 -7.55 3.40
CA ARG A 59 1.15 -7.73 3.90
C ARG A 59 1.01 -7.11 5.32
N THR A 60 0.67 -5.84 5.39
CA THR A 60 0.92 -4.94 6.52
C THR A 60 -0.14 -4.97 7.64
N SER A 61 0.26 -4.72 8.89
CA SER A 61 -0.63 -4.17 9.92
C SER A 61 0.15 -3.21 10.81
N ILE A 62 -0.38 -2.04 11.14
CA ILE A 62 0.28 -1.01 11.97
C ILE A 62 -0.68 -0.69 13.11
N GLU A 63 -0.23 -0.84 14.35
CA GLU A 63 -1.07 -0.64 15.54
C GLU A 63 -1.19 0.85 15.94
N GLY A 64 -0.16 1.64 15.62
CA GLY A 64 -0.09 3.05 16.00
C GLY A 64 -0.48 4.04 14.89
N ASP A 65 -0.38 5.33 15.23
CA ASP A 65 -0.64 6.42 14.31
C ASP A 65 0.50 6.57 13.29
N VAL A 66 0.14 6.91 12.05
CA VAL A 66 1.10 7.18 10.98
C VAL A 66 1.04 8.65 10.61
N LYS A 67 2.19 9.34 10.70
CA LYS A 67 2.31 10.75 10.33
C LYS A 67 3.40 10.96 9.28
N ALA A 68 3.00 11.50 8.13
CA ALA A 68 3.91 11.93 7.07
C ALA A 68 3.92 13.47 6.96
N HIS A 69 5.11 14.07 6.94
CA HIS A 69 5.28 15.51 6.73
C HIS A 69 5.20 15.92 5.26
N SER A 70 5.56 15.01 4.36
CA SER A 70 5.39 15.17 2.92
C SER A 70 4.35 14.13 2.45
N ASP A 71 4.73 13.22 1.56
CA ASP A 71 3.78 12.33 0.90
C ASP A 71 3.68 10.96 1.57
N ILE A 72 2.51 10.34 1.48
CA ILE A 72 2.31 8.93 1.87
C ILE A 72 1.83 8.07 0.70
N ARG A 73 2.38 6.86 0.61
CA ARG A 73 1.93 5.82 -0.31
C ARG A 73 1.72 4.52 0.45
N VAL A 74 0.49 4.01 0.45
CA VAL A 74 0.15 2.73 1.09
C VAL A 74 -0.46 1.78 0.07
N ASP A 75 0.07 0.56 -0.01
CA ASP A 75 -0.39 -0.47 -0.95
C ASP A 75 -0.50 -1.88 -0.32
N LEU A 76 -1.01 -2.82 -1.11
CA LEU A 76 -1.60 -4.14 -0.86
C LEU A 76 -1.42 -4.85 0.54
N TRP A 77 -2.58 -5.26 1.11
CA TRP A 77 -2.88 -5.98 2.40
C TRP A 77 -2.64 -5.21 3.71
N SER A 78 -2.93 -3.91 3.71
CA SER A 78 -2.59 -3.04 4.84
C SER A 78 -3.79 -2.71 5.74
N LYS A 79 -3.64 -3.00 7.04
CA LYS A 79 -4.46 -2.49 8.16
C LYS A 79 -3.68 -1.42 8.91
N ILE A 80 -4.32 -0.30 9.21
CA ILE A 80 -3.78 0.70 10.12
C ILE A 80 -4.83 0.89 11.21
N HIS A 81 -4.51 0.48 12.44
CA HIS A 81 -5.40 0.60 13.59
C HIS A 81 -5.44 2.03 14.12
N GLY A 82 -4.34 2.78 13.97
CA GLY A 82 -4.28 4.20 14.31
C GLY A 82 -4.88 5.13 13.25
N SER A 83 -4.71 6.41 13.51
CA SER A 83 -5.04 7.49 12.57
C SER A 83 -3.88 7.78 11.63
N VAL A 84 -4.20 8.26 10.43
CA VAL A 84 -3.22 8.63 9.41
C VAL A 84 -3.29 10.13 9.16
N SER A 85 -2.18 10.83 9.37
CA SER A 85 -2.07 12.28 9.18
C SER A 85 -0.98 12.60 8.16
N VAL A 86 -1.33 13.34 7.11
CA VAL A 86 -0.46 13.66 5.99
C VAL A 86 -0.55 15.16 5.73
N GLU A 87 0.59 15.84 5.67
CA GLU A 87 0.61 17.28 5.42
C GLU A 87 0.55 17.63 3.91
N ALA A 88 1.08 16.76 3.03
CA ALA A 88 1.00 16.91 1.57
C ALA A 88 0.03 15.90 0.94
N ASP A 89 0.46 15.12 -0.06
CA ASP A 89 -0.42 14.25 -0.85
C ASP A 89 -0.44 12.80 -0.33
N ALA A 90 -1.60 12.15 -0.43
CA ALA A 90 -1.80 10.80 0.04
C ALA A 90 -2.29 9.87 -1.07
N TYR A 91 -1.59 8.75 -1.23
CA TYR A 91 -1.95 7.68 -2.14
C TYR A 91 -2.29 6.41 -1.34
N PHE A 92 -3.52 5.95 -1.47
CA PHE A 92 -3.95 4.65 -0.98
C PHE A 92 -4.27 3.76 -2.18
N GLY A 93 -3.60 2.61 -2.25
CA GLY A 93 -3.78 1.62 -3.29
C GLY A 93 -4.99 0.73 -3.03
N GLU A 94 -4.82 -0.58 -3.21
CA GLU A 94 -5.92 -1.52 -3.13
C GLU A 94 -6.05 -2.15 -1.72
N PHE A 95 -7.29 -2.35 -1.26
CA PHE A 95 -7.63 -3.06 -0.01
C PHE A 95 -7.09 -2.45 1.29
N VAL A 96 -6.95 -1.13 1.37
CA VAL A 96 -6.53 -0.45 2.61
C VAL A 96 -7.68 -0.33 3.61
N SER A 97 -7.44 -0.67 4.88
CA SER A 97 -8.38 -0.41 5.99
C SER A 97 -7.72 0.45 7.05
N ILE A 98 -8.33 1.60 7.36
CA ILE A 98 -7.91 2.49 8.44
C ILE A 98 -9.03 2.52 9.48
N ASP A 99 -8.72 2.11 10.70
CA ASP A 99 -9.70 2.13 11.80
C ASP A 99 -9.83 3.53 12.40
N GLY A 100 -8.74 4.31 12.45
CA GLY A 100 -8.75 5.70 12.89
C GLY A 100 -9.23 6.69 11.83
N ARG A 101 -8.88 7.96 12.03
CA ARG A 101 -9.22 9.07 11.13
C ARG A 101 -8.11 9.28 10.10
N LEU A 102 -8.50 9.56 8.86
CA LEU A 102 -7.58 10.01 7.82
C LEU A 102 -7.62 11.53 7.67
N SER A 103 -6.48 12.21 7.78
CA SER A 103 -6.35 13.65 7.53
C SER A 103 -5.26 13.92 6.50
N VAL A 104 -5.63 14.58 5.40
CA VAL A 104 -4.74 14.88 4.27
C VAL A 104 -4.76 16.37 3.98
N GLY A 105 -3.58 16.99 4.00
CA GLY A 105 -3.39 18.43 3.74
C GLY A 105 -3.44 18.80 2.26
N GLY A 106 -3.12 17.87 1.37
CA GLY A 106 -3.16 18.01 -0.08
C GLY A 106 -4.21 17.12 -0.75
N ASN A 107 -3.83 16.52 -1.86
CA ASN A 107 -4.66 15.64 -2.69
C ASN A 107 -4.70 14.22 -2.13
N LEU A 108 -5.85 13.56 -2.31
CA LEU A 108 -6.08 12.20 -1.86
C LEU A 108 -6.45 11.32 -3.06
N ASP A 109 -5.55 10.40 -3.42
CA ASP A 109 -5.81 9.37 -4.41
C ASP A 109 -6.17 8.06 -3.72
N VAL A 110 -7.33 7.53 -4.04
CA VAL A 110 -7.92 6.33 -3.45
C VAL A 110 -8.13 5.29 -4.53
N GLY A 111 -7.47 4.14 -4.34
CA GLY A 111 -7.64 2.94 -5.15
C GLY A 111 -8.89 2.17 -4.80
N SER A 112 -8.93 0.91 -5.23
CA SER A 112 -10.11 0.06 -5.04
C SER A 112 -10.21 -0.46 -3.60
N ASN A 113 -11.44 -0.49 -3.07
CA ASN A 113 -11.79 -1.11 -1.78
C ASN A 113 -11.12 -0.51 -0.52
N VAL A 114 -10.88 0.80 -0.50
CA VAL A 114 -10.40 1.50 0.70
C VAL A 114 -11.53 1.74 1.70
N LYS A 115 -11.30 1.42 2.98
CA LYS A 115 -12.24 1.64 4.10
C LYS A 115 -11.60 2.49 5.18
N ILE A 116 -12.37 3.44 5.70
CA ILE A 116 -11.95 4.34 6.77
C ILE A 116 -13.09 4.41 7.78
N ALA A 117 -12.86 4.00 9.02
CA ALA A 117 -13.95 3.83 10.00
C ALA A 117 -14.36 5.14 10.68
N GLU A 118 -13.39 5.95 11.17
CA GLU A 118 -13.70 7.24 11.82
C GLU A 118 -13.83 8.44 10.85
N GLY A 119 -13.81 8.15 9.55
CA GLY A 119 -13.95 9.13 8.47
C GLY A 119 -12.64 9.80 8.05
N TYR A 120 -12.76 10.68 7.05
CA TYR A 120 -11.60 11.32 6.43
C TYR A 120 -11.79 12.83 6.24
N THR A 121 -10.69 13.56 6.15
CA THR A 121 -10.64 14.98 5.78
C THR A 121 -9.52 15.16 4.77
N ALA A 122 -9.86 15.66 3.59
CA ALA A 122 -8.90 16.04 2.56
C ALA A 122 -9.14 17.51 2.20
N LYS A 123 -8.08 18.32 2.21
CA LYS A 123 -8.18 19.75 1.82
C LYS A 123 -8.07 19.94 0.30
N GLY A 124 -7.39 19.02 -0.39
CA GLY A 124 -7.23 19.02 -1.84
C GLY A 124 -8.25 18.15 -2.56
N TRP A 125 -7.90 17.74 -3.78
CA TRP A 125 -8.78 16.96 -4.65
C TRP A 125 -8.79 15.49 -4.24
N ILE A 126 -9.97 14.88 -4.26
CA ILE A 126 -10.13 13.44 -4.04
C ILE A 126 -10.32 12.77 -5.39
N VAL A 127 -9.39 11.88 -5.75
CA VAL A 127 -9.45 11.07 -6.96
C VAL A 127 -9.71 9.63 -6.56
N VAL A 128 -10.82 9.07 -7.01
CA VAL A 128 -11.16 7.66 -6.77
C VAL A 128 -10.96 6.90 -8.08
N ARG A 129 -10.03 5.95 -8.08
CA ARG A 129 -9.73 5.12 -9.25
C ARG A 129 -10.55 3.84 -9.24
N ASN A 130 -11.39 3.69 -10.26
CA ASN A 130 -12.13 2.48 -10.56
C ASN A 130 -11.48 1.79 -11.78
N PRO A 131 -10.69 0.72 -11.60
CA PRO A 131 -10.07 0.02 -12.71
C PRO A 131 -11.13 -0.61 -13.62
N LEU A 132 -10.79 -0.80 -14.89
CA LEU A 132 -11.71 -1.41 -15.86
C LEU A 132 -12.12 -2.80 -15.38
N PRO A 133 -13.43 -3.13 -15.36
CA PRO A 133 -13.89 -4.46 -14.96
C PRO A 133 -13.24 -5.55 -15.81
N VAL A 134 -12.75 -6.62 -15.17
CA VAL A 134 -12.09 -7.78 -15.84
C VAL A 134 -12.96 -8.38 -16.94
N ILE A 135 -14.28 -8.35 -16.78
CA ILE A 135 -15.22 -8.81 -17.80
C ILE A 135 -15.08 -8.06 -19.13
N THR A 136 -14.70 -6.78 -19.10
CA THR A 136 -14.43 -5.98 -20.30
C THR A 136 -13.21 -6.53 -21.04
N PHE A 137 -12.18 -6.92 -20.31
CA PHE A 137 -10.98 -7.54 -20.88
C PHE A 137 -11.29 -8.91 -21.49
N ILE A 138 -12.05 -9.75 -20.77
CA ILE A 138 -12.53 -11.05 -21.29
C ILE A 138 -13.33 -10.84 -22.58
N PHE A 139 -14.27 -9.88 -22.58
CA PHE A 139 -15.09 -9.58 -23.75
C PHE A 139 -14.24 -9.12 -24.95
N LEU A 140 -13.29 -8.21 -24.76
CA LEU A 140 -12.38 -7.75 -25.81
C LEU A 140 -11.51 -8.89 -26.35
N TYR A 141 -11.02 -9.77 -25.47
CA TYR A 141 -10.23 -10.94 -25.85
C TYR A 141 -11.03 -11.89 -26.74
N LEU A 142 -12.25 -12.25 -26.33
CA LEU A 142 -13.15 -13.10 -27.11
C LEU A 142 -13.53 -12.46 -28.44
N LEU A 143 -13.80 -11.16 -28.45
CA LEU A 143 -14.13 -10.40 -29.66
C LEU A 143 -12.97 -10.41 -30.66
N THR A 144 -11.73 -10.33 -30.17
CA THR A 144 -10.51 -10.44 -30.98
C THR A 144 -10.36 -11.84 -31.58
N LEU A 145 -10.58 -12.90 -30.80
CA LEU A 145 -10.52 -14.28 -31.30
C LEU A 145 -11.58 -14.57 -32.37
N LEU A 146 -12.79 -14.04 -32.19
CA LEU A 146 -13.87 -14.12 -33.17
C LEU A 146 -13.51 -13.38 -34.47
N GLN A 147 -12.94 -12.19 -34.37
CA GLN A 147 -12.46 -11.44 -35.54
C GLN A 147 -11.35 -12.17 -36.31
N LEU A 148 -10.55 -12.97 -35.62
CA LEU A 148 -9.50 -13.80 -36.23
C LEU A 148 -10.02 -15.14 -36.78
N GLY A 149 -11.33 -15.43 -36.66
CA GLY A 149 -11.95 -16.66 -37.14
C GLY A 149 -11.62 -17.90 -36.31
N ARG A 150 -11.11 -17.74 -35.08
CA ARG A 150 -10.65 -18.85 -34.24
C ARG A 150 -11.73 -19.33 -33.28
N ALA A 151 -12.84 -19.83 -33.83
CA ALA A 151 -14.00 -20.26 -33.03
C ALA A 151 -13.67 -21.38 -32.03
N GLU A 152 -12.79 -22.32 -32.39
CA GLU A 152 -12.35 -23.41 -31.50
C GLU A 152 -11.57 -22.89 -30.27
N GLU A 153 -10.77 -21.82 -30.43
CA GLU A 153 -10.06 -21.18 -29.32
C GLU A 153 -11.00 -20.41 -28.40
N VAL A 154 -12.11 -19.89 -28.92
CA VAL A 154 -13.16 -19.22 -28.14
C VAL A 154 -13.89 -20.23 -27.26
N GLU A 155 -14.30 -21.36 -27.85
CA GLU A 155 -15.03 -22.41 -27.13
C GLU A 155 -14.16 -22.99 -26.00
N ARG A 156 -12.87 -23.25 -26.28
CA ARG A 156 -11.92 -23.70 -25.26
C ARG A 156 -11.68 -22.66 -24.16
N ALA A 157 -11.59 -21.38 -24.49
CA ALA A 157 -11.42 -20.32 -23.50
C ALA A 157 -12.66 -20.17 -22.59
N LEU A 158 -13.87 -20.36 -23.14
CA LEU A 158 -15.11 -20.33 -22.36
C LEU A 158 -15.20 -21.52 -21.41
N ASP A 159 -14.86 -22.72 -21.88
CA ASP A 159 -14.83 -23.94 -21.05
C ASP A 159 -13.80 -23.85 -19.91
N GLU A 160 -12.66 -23.18 -20.13
CA GLU A 160 -11.66 -22.93 -19.07
C GLU A 160 -12.08 -21.84 -18.07
N LEU A 161 -12.80 -20.80 -18.52
CA LEU A 161 -13.22 -19.67 -17.69
C LEU A 161 -14.48 -19.97 -16.86
N PHE A 162 -15.37 -20.84 -17.34
CA PHE A 162 -16.63 -21.20 -16.71
C PHE A 162 -16.79 -22.74 -16.65
N PRO A 163 -16.09 -23.41 -15.72
CA PRO A 163 -16.17 -24.86 -15.55
C PRO A 163 -17.52 -25.35 -14.98
#